data_AF-A0A961NTN7-F1
#
_entry.id   AF-A0A961NTN7-F1
#
_cell.length_a   1.000
_cell.length_b   1.000
_cell.length_c   1.000
_cell.angle_alpha   90.00
_cell.angle_beta   90.00
_cell.angle_gamma   90.00
#
_symmetry.space_group_name_H-M   'P 1'
#
loop_
_entity.id
_entity.type
_entity.pdbx_description
1 polymer ?
#
loop_
_entity_poly.entity_id
_entity_poly.type
_entity_poly.pdbx_seq_one_letter_code
_entity_poly.pdbx_strand_id
1 'polypeptide(L)'
;MRSYSRASVAALVLGFVIFCGEETPRDYQTPPPATDFLWGQPVDETVARLEALGWEPQHQIDGEVTLTMPVETDRDLNAANLEGLPEPELYRIVLYAPNGSLIIARLSRTNSLEDVRSFAGRVIGAYGLGEAAVTSETQLETTETGNELSETTRIYETSDVLAVTNISEARMTEGELEDSSSGVFEIALYSKAHNEGISLEALRASVLPAGAL
;
A
#
# COMPACT_ATOMS: atom_id res chain seq x y z
N MET A 1 -18.97 -41.11 55.07
CA MET A 1 -18.82 -39.72 55.57
C MET A 1 -17.60 -39.09 54.91
N ARG A 2 -17.83 -38.18 53.95
CA ARG A 2 -17.00 -37.03 53.52
C ARG A 2 -17.56 -36.57 52.17
N SER A 3 -18.47 -35.61 52.25
CA SER A 3 -18.95 -34.85 51.11
C SER A 3 -17.81 -33.97 50.62
N TYR A 4 -17.36 -34.19 49.39
CA TYR A 4 -16.60 -33.17 48.69
C TYR A 4 -17.61 -32.27 47.97
N SER A 5 -17.74 -31.08 48.55
CA SER A 5 -18.61 -29.99 48.15
C SER A 5 -18.34 -29.57 46.70
N ARG A 6 -19.41 -29.46 45.90
CA ARG A 6 -19.41 -28.91 44.54
C ARG A 6 -18.96 -27.43 44.47
N ALA A 7 -18.61 -26.80 45.59
CA ALA A 7 -18.14 -25.42 45.66
C ALA A 7 -16.68 -25.22 45.22
N SER A 8 -15.86 -26.28 45.16
CA SER A 8 -14.43 -26.14 44.84
C SER A 8 -14.10 -26.13 43.34
N VAL A 9 -15.07 -26.43 42.46
CA VAL A 9 -14.86 -26.40 41.00
C VAL A 9 -15.22 -25.04 40.39
N ALA A 10 -16.10 -24.28 41.04
CA ALA A 10 -16.51 -22.95 40.54
C ALA A 10 -15.44 -21.85 40.75
N ALA A 11 -14.49 -22.04 41.68
CA ALA A 11 -13.44 -21.06 41.96
C ALA A 11 -12.24 -21.13 40.98
N LEU A 12 -12.12 -22.20 40.20
CA LEU A 12 -11.03 -22.35 39.21
C LEU A 12 -11.38 -21.78 37.83
N VAL A 13 -12.67 -21.51 37.56
CA VAL A 13 -13.12 -20.91 36.29
C VAL A 13 -13.12 -19.37 36.35
N LEU A 14 -13.21 -18.77 37.54
CA LEU A 14 -13.12 -17.31 37.72
C LEU A 14 -11.68 -16.77 37.82
N GLY A 15 -10.67 -17.64 37.98
CA GLY A 15 -9.26 -17.24 37.98
C GLY A 15 -8.61 -17.14 36.59
N PHE A 16 -9.29 -17.62 35.54
CA PHE A 16 -8.73 -17.67 34.18
C PHE A 16 -9.20 -16.51 33.27
N VAL A 17 -10.08 -15.64 33.75
CA VAL A 17 -10.51 -14.41 33.03
C VAL A 17 -9.64 -13.21 33.40
N ILE A 18 -8.68 -13.39 34.32
CA ILE A 18 -7.62 -12.42 34.62
C ILE A 18 -6.27 -13.00 34.17
N PHE A 19 -6.26 -13.66 33.01
CA PHE A 19 -5.03 -13.83 32.26
C PHE A 19 -4.96 -12.67 31.28
N CYS A 20 -4.14 -11.70 31.70
CA CYS A 20 -3.37 -10.81 30.86
C CYS A 20 -3.95 -10.59 29.46
N GLY A 21 -4.58 -9.43 29.28
CA GLY A 21 -4.21 -8.64 28.12
C GLY A 21 -2.70 -8.41 28.18
N GLU A 22 -1.92 -9.44 27.81
CA GLU A 22 -0.77 -9.18 26.98
C GLU A 22 -1.39 -8.49 25.77
N GLU A 23 -1.17 -7.18 25.67
CA GLU A 23 -0.92 -6.61 24.37
C GLU A 23 0.08 -7.57 23.75
N THR A 24 -0.42 -8.50 22.93
CA THR A 24 0.43 -9.19 21.97
C THR A 24 1.25 -8.07 21.38
N PRO A 25 2.59 -8.09 21.52
CA PRO A 25 3.40 -7.16 20.75
C PRO A 25 2.84 -7.31 19.34
N ARG A 26 2.27 -6.21 18.81
CA ARG A 26 1.75 -6.23 17.44
C ARG A 26 2.95 -6.69 16.66
N ASP A 27 2.89 -7.94 16.22
CA ASP A 27 3.90 -8.50 15.35
C ASP A 27 3.62 -7.71 14.07
N TYR A 28 4.26 -6.55 13.95
CA TYR A 28 3.99 -5.54 12.94
C TYR A 28 4.54 -6.05 11.62
N GLN A 29 3.92 -7.12 11.13
CA GLN A 29 4.06 -7.60 9.78
C GLN A 29 3.62 -6.47 8.87
N THR A 30 4.43 -6.20 7.86
CA THR A 30 4.12 -5.32 6.74
C THR A 30 2.63 -5.44 6.40
N PRO A 31 1.83 -4.35 6.53
CA PRO A 31 0.39 -4.46 6.45
C PRO A 31 -0.02 -5.12 5.13
N PRO A 32 -1.10 -5.92 5.13
CA PRO A 32 -1.59 -6.51 3.89
C PRO A 32 -1.94 -5.37 2.91
N PRO A 33 -1.80 -5.60 1.59
CA PRO A 33 -2.34 -4.67 0.60
C PRO A 33 -3.80 -4.36 0.92
N ALA A 34 -4.18 -3.09 0.93
CA ALA A 34 -5.59 -2.75 1.02
C ALA A 34 -6.30 -3.27 -0.22
N THR A 35 -7.34 -4.10 -0.03
CA THR A 35 -8.16 -4.69 -1.10
C THR A 35 -9.65 -4.41 -0.96
N ASP A 36 -10.09 -3.96 0.21
CA ASP A 36 -11.52 -3.82 0.57
C ASP A 36 -12.14 -2.50 0.08
N PHE A 37 -11.97 -2.20 -1.21
CA PHE A 37 -12.55 -1.01 -1.83
C PHE A 37 -14.02 -1.26 -2.21
N LEU A 38 -14.92 -0.38 -1.73
CA LEU A 38 -16.34 -0.43 -2.09
C LEU A 38 -16.62 0.47 -3.30
N TRP A 39 -16.38 -0.07 -4.49
CA TRP A 39 -16.57 0.68 -5.74
C TRP A 39 -18.01 1.15 -5.91
N GLY A 40 -18.16 2.41 -6.35
CA GLY A 40 -19.46 3.04 -6.58
C GLY A 40 -20.27 3.34 -5.31
N GLN A 41 -19.77 3.00 -4.12
CA GLN A 41 -20.39 3.32 -2.83
C GLN A 41 -19.84 4.65 -2.29
N PRO A 42 -20.55 5.29 -1.33
CA PRO A 42 -20.04 6.46 -0.62
C PRO A 42 -18.63 6.22 -0.06
N VAL A 43 -17.72 7.17 -0.30
CA VAL A 43 -16.31 7.02 0.08
C VAL A 43 -16.13 6.78 1.58
N ASP A 44 -16.99 7.37 2.41
CA ASP A 44 -16.97 7.23 3.88
C ASP A 44 -17.11 5.76 4.32
N GLU A 45 -17.84 4.92 3.57
CA GLU A 45 -17.95 3.49 3.89
C GLU A 45 -16.64 2.74 3.63
N THR A 46 -15.90 3.12 2.58
CA THR A 46 -14.56 2.56 2.33
C THR A 46 -13.57 3.06 3.37
N VAL A 47 -13.62 4.35 3.72
CA VAL A 47 -12.77 4.94 4.77
C VAL A 47 -12.99 4.21 6.09
N ALA A 48 -14.23 4.04 6.53
CA ALA A 48 -14.53 3.33 7.78
C ALA A 48 -14.01 1.88 7.81
N ARG A 49 -14.03 1.18 6.66
CA ARG A 49 -13.45 -0.17 6.54
C ARG A 49 -11.93 -0.15 6.64
N LEU A 50 -11.27 0.80 5.97
CA LEU A 50 -9.82 0.95 6.02
C LEU A 50 -9.37 1.37 7.43
N GLU A 51 -10.10 2.26 8.10
CA GLU A 51 -9.84 2.62 9.50
C GLU A 51 -9.92 1.41 10.44
N ALA A 52 -10.91 0.54 10.25
CA ALA A 52 -11.00 -0.71 11.01
C ALA A 52 -9.81 -1.67 10.77
N LEU A 53 -9.08 -1.50 9.66
CA LEU A 53 -7.85 -2.22 9.32
C LEU A 53 -6.58 -1.47 9.76
N GLY A 54 -6.70 -0.33 10.43
CA GLY A 54 -5.59 0.46 10.96
C GLY A 54 -5.08 1.57 10.06
N TRP A 55 -5.79 1.93 8.98
CA TRP A 55 -5.48 3.13 8.20
C TRP A 55 -5.99 4.40 8.91
N GLU A 56 -5.25 5.48 8.82
CA GLU A 56 -5.56 6.76 9.45
C GLU A 56 -5.83 7.82 8.38
N PRO A 57 -7.01 8.47 8.36
CA PRO A 57 -7.30 9.54 7.41
C PRO A 57 -6.46 10.77 7.75
N GLN A 58 -5.73 11.30 6.77
CA GLN A 58 -4.91 12.49 6.92
C GLN A 58 -5.59 13.74 6.39
N HIS A 59 -6.24 13.62 5.23
CA HIS A 59 -6.78 14.76 4.53
C HIS A 59 -7.98 14.43 3.64
N GLN A 60 -8.91 15.37 3.54
CA GLN A 60 -10.06 15.32 2.65
C GLN A 60 -10.19 16.66 1.93
N ILE A 61 -9.98 16.64 0.61
CA ILE A 61 -10.23 17.77 -0.30
C ILE A 61 -11.33 17.32 -1.24
N ASP A 62 -12.21 18.21 -1.68
CA ASP A 62 -13.29 17.97 -2.65
C ASP A 62 -13.04 16.80 -3.62
N GLY A 63 -13.61 15.64 -3.28
CA GLY A 63 -13.54 14.43 -4.10
C GLY A 63 -12.30 13.55 -3.95
N GLU A 64 -11.44 13.80 -2.97
CA GLU A 64 -10.22 13.03 -2.67
C GLU A 64 -10.10 12.81 -1.15
N VAL A 65 -9.81 11.57 -0.74
CA VAL A 65 -9.48 11.22 0.65
C VAL A 65 -8.11 10.55 0.68
N THR A 66 -7.18 11.09 1.46
CA THR A 66 -5.87 10.46 1.71
C THR A 66 -5.88 9.76 3.06
N LEU A 67 -5.45 8.50 3.08
CA LEU A 67 -5.20 7.70 4.28
C LEU A 67 -3.75 7.25 4.32
N THR A 68 -3.17 7.15 5.50
CA THR A 68 -1.83 6.59 5.73
C THR A 68 -1.89 5.46 6.73
N MET A 69 -0.84 4.66 6.83
CA MET A 69 -0.71 3.69 7.92
C MET A 69 0.62 3.89 8.63
N PRO A 70 0.62 4.13 9.96
CA PRO A 70 1.85 4.21 10.72
C PRO A 70 2.48 2.82 10.85
N VAL A 71 3.76 2.69 10.52
CA VAL A 71 4.52 1.44 10.71
C VAL A 71 5.76 1.74 11.56
N GLU A 72 5.81 1.16 12.77
CA GLU A 72 6.92 1.36 13.71
C GLU A 72 8.22 0.64 13.27
N THR A 73 8.13 -0.34 12.36
CA THR A 73 9.20 -1.30 12.04
C THR A 73 10.16 -0.88 10.92
N ASP A 74 9.91 0.19 10.17
CA ASP A 74 10.83 0.65 9.10
C ASP A 74 11.99 1.50 9.68
N ARG A 75 12.45 1.13 10.88
CA ARG A 75 13.54 1.80 11.62
C ARG A 75 14.89 1.74 10.90
N ASP A 76 15.06 0.84 9.94
CA ASP A 76 16.26 0.75 9.14
C ASP A 76 16.39 1.92 8.13
N LEU A 77 15.27 2.56 7.75
CA LEU A 77 15.29 3.88 7.08
C LEU A 77 15.49 5.03 8.07
N ASN A 78 14.99 4.89 9.30
CA ASN A 78 15.19 5.90 10.36
C ASN A 78 16.64 5.96 10.88
N ALA A 79 17.47 4.96 10.58
CA ALA A 79 18.89 4.95 10.94
C ALA A 79 19.79 5.60 9.88
N ALA A 80 19.30 5.75 8.64
CA ALA A 80 19.99 6.45 7.57
C ALA A 80 19.56 7.93 7.55
N ASN A 81 20.08 8.70 8.51
CA ASN A 81 20.15 10.17 8.54
C ASN A 81 19.62 10.91 7.28
N LEU A 82 18.30 11.07 7.18
CA LEU A 82 17.67 12.11 6.34
C LEU A 82 17.34 13.30 7.25
N GLU A 83 18.36 13.91 7.85
CA GLU A 83 18.18 15.15 8.62
C GLU A 83 17.50 16.20 7.73
N GLY A 84 16.29 16.63 8.11
CA GLY A 84 15.56 17.72 7.46
C GLY A 84 14.50 17.33 6.43
N LEU A 85 14.24 16.03 6.21
CA LEU A 85 13.07 15.57 5.46
C LEU A 85 11.93 15.18 6.42
N PRO A 86 10.65 15.43 6.07
CA PRO A 86 9.54 14.89 6.84
C PRO A 86 9.66 13.35 6.89
N GLU A 87 9.29 12.76 8.03
CA GLU A 87 9.27 11.30 8.19
C GLU A 87 8.55 10.67 6.98
N PRO A 88 9.13 9.65 6.33
CA PRO A 88 8.51 9.09 5.14
C PRO A 88 7.13 8.53 5.49
N GLU A 89 6.09 8.97 4.79
CA GLU A 89 4.80 8.30 4.80
C GLU A 89 4.96 6.98 4.03
N LEU A 90 5.33 5.92 4.75
CA LEU A 90 5.73 4.64 4.17
C LEU A 90 4.58 3.95 3.42
N TYR A 91 3.34 4.19 3.84
CA TYR A 91 2.13 3.66 3.22
C TYR A 91 1.09 4.76 3.07
N ARG A 92 0.60 4.93 1.84
CA ARG A 92 -0.44 5.91 1.52
C ARG A 92 -1.47 5.32 0.58
N ILE A 93 -2.73 5.61 0.87
CA ILE A 93 -3.87 5.39 -0.02
C ILE A 93 -4.47 6.74 -0.36
N VAL A 94 -4.79 6.94 -1.64
CA VAL A 94 -5.59 8.05 -2.12
C VAL A 94 -6.85 7.49 -2.77
N LEU A 95 -8.00 7.86 -2.24
CA LEU A 95 -9.31 7.50 -2.75
C LEU A 95 -9.89 8.67 -3.52
N TYR A 96 -10.23 8.46 -4.80
CA TYR A 96 -10.88 9.47 -5.61
C TYR A 96 -12.38 9.17 -5.73
N ALA A 97 -13.17 10.15 -5.30
CA ALA A 97 -14.62 10.13 -5.23
C ALA A 97 -15.22 11.51 -5.56
N PRO A 98 -15.04 12.05 -6.80
CA PRO A 98 -15.45 13.41 -7.16
C PRO A 98 -16.94 13.71 -6.97
N ASN A 99 -17.79 12.67 -7.02
CA ASN A 99 -19.24 12.77 -6.78
C ASN A 99 -19.65 12.11 -5.44
N GLY A 100 -18.70 11.95 -4.51
CA GLY A 100 -18.89 11.28 -3.22
C GLY A 100 -18.84 9.74 -3.29
N SER A 101 -18.85 9.14 -4.48
CA SER A 101 -18.75 7.68 -4.68
C SER A 101 -17.34 7.28 -5.15
N LEU A 102 -16.78 6.23 -4.55
CA LEU A 102 -15.42 5.75 -4.87
C LEU A 102 -15.33 5.21 -6.30
N ILE A 103 -14.39 5.74 -7.08
CA ILE A 103 -14.16 5.29 -8.46
C ILE A 103 -12.71 4.90 -8.75
N ILE A 104 -11.73 5.52 -8.08
CA ILE A 104 -10.31 5.21 -8.25
C ILE A 104 -9.68 5.09 -6.88
N ALA A 105 -8.80 4.11 -6.70
CA ALA A 105 -7.95 4.01 -5.53
C ALA A 105 -6.48 3.94 -5.98
N ARG A 106 -5.64 4.72 -5.33
CA ARG A 106 -4.19 4.69 -5.54
C ARG A 106 -3.52 4.27 -4.23
N LEU A 107 -2.65 3.28 -4.29
CA LEU A 107 -1.88 2.80 -3.15
C LEU A 107 -0.39 3.00 -3.49
N SER A 108 0.36 3.59 -2.57
CA SER A 108 1.79 3.80 -2.72
C SER A 108 2.56 3.35 -1.48
N ARG A 109 3.76 2.80 -1.71
CA ARG A 109 4.73 2.46 -0.68
C ARG A 109 6.11 2.98 -1.08
N THR A 110 6.78 3.63 -0.13
CA THR A 110 8.18 4.04 -0.25
C THR A 110 8.99 3.28 0.80
N ASN A 111 10.00 2.53 0.39
CA ASN A 111 10.88 1.79 1.32
C ASN A 111 12.20 1.39 0.63
N SER A 112 12.97 0.47 1.22
CA SER A 112 14.06 -0.27 0.58
C SER A 112 13.55 -0.94 -0.69
N LEU A 113 14.43 -1.10 -1.70
CA LEU A 113 14.04 -1.71 -2.96
C LEU A 113 13.54 -3.17 -2.80
N GLU A 114 14.14 -3.93 -1.88
CA GLU A 114 13.71 -5.29 -1.57
C GLU A 114 12.28 -5.32 -1.01
N ASP A 115 11.99 -4.46 -0.03
CA ASP A 115 10.67 -4.38 0.59
C ASP A 115 9.61 -3.90 -0.37
N VAL A 116 9.95 -2.93 -1.24
CA VAL A 116 9.08 -2.41 -2.29
C VAL A 116 8.74 -3.52 -3.28
N ARG A 117 9.71 -4.32 -3.72
CA ARG A 117 9.48 -5.46 -4.63
C ARG A 117 8.66 -6.56 -3.96
N SER A 118 8.95 -6.87 -2.70
CA SER A 118 8.15 -7.81 -1.90
C SER A 118 6.70 -7.34 -1.76
N PHE A 119 6.50 -6.05 -1.48
CA PHE A 119 5.17 -5.42 -1.42
C PHE A 119 4.44 -5.49 -2.75
N ALA A 120 5.09 -5.10 -3.84
CA ALA A 120 4.54 -5.15 -5.18
C ALA A 120 4.06 -6.57 -5.52
N GLY A 121 4.86 -7.59 -5.19
CA GLY A 121 4.47 -9.00 -5.35
C GLY A 121 3.22 -9.37 -4.56
N ARG A 122 3.10 -8.92 -3.30
CA ARG A 122 1.88 -9.14 -2.49
C ARG A 122 0.67 -8.42 -3.07
N VAL A 123 0.83 -7.19 -3.56
CA VAL A 123 -0.25 -6.42 -4.20
C VAL A 123 -0.71 -7.12 -5.48
N ILE A 124 0.22 -7.47 -6.37
CA ILE A 124 -0.06 -8.21 -7.61
C ILE A 124 -0.84 -9.51 -7.31
N GLY A 125 -0.41 -10.27 -6.31
CA GLY A 125 -1.10 -11.49 -5.87
C GLY A 125 -2.49 -11.22 -5.29
N ALA A 126 -2.64 -10.21 -4.43
CA ALA A 126 -3.90 -9.88 -3.77
C ALA A 126 -4.99 -9.42 -4.76
N TYR A 127 -4.59 -8.73 -5.83
CA TYR A 127 -5.49 -8.29 -6.90
C TYR A 127 -5.63 -9.31 -8.04
N GLY A 128 -4.95 -10.46 -7.96
CA GLY A 128 -4.97 -11.47 -9.03
C GLY A 128 -4.45 -10.93 -10.36
N LEU A 129 -3.49 -9.99 -10.34
CA LEU A 129 -2.91 -9.41 -11.54
C LEU A 129 -2.02 -10.46 -12.21
N GLY A 130 -2.44 -10.92 -13.39
CA GLY A 130 -1.72 -11.89 -14.20
C GLY A 130 -0.57 -11.27 -14.99
N GLU A 131 -0.42 -11.66 -16.26
CA GLU A 131 0.55 -11.04 -17.16
C GLU A 131 0.15 -9.60 -17.50
N ALA A 132 1.12 -8.69 -17.48
CA ALA A 132 0.89 -7.29 -17.83
C ALA A 132 0.57 -7.16 -19.33
N ALA A 133 -0.52 -6.46 -19.65
CA ALA A 133 -0.92 -6.16 -21.02
C ALA A 133 -0.01 -5.11 -21.69
N VAL A 134 0.72 -4.33 -20.88
CA VAL A 134 1.75 -3.37 -21.30
C VAL A 134 2.85 -3.37 -20.25
N THR A 135 4.11 -3.37 -20.68
CA THR A 135 5.27 -3.07 -19.83
C THR A 135 6.10 -2.01 -20.53
N SER A 136 6.46 -0.96 -19.81
CA SER A 136 7.34 0.11 -20.26
C SER A 136 8.44 0.31 -19.21
N GLU A 137 9.68 0.41 -19.67
CA GLU A 137 10.84 0.67 -18.81
C GLU A 137 11.51 1.95 -19.29
N THR A 138 11.68 2.89 -18.37
CA THR A 138 12.33 4.18 -18.62
C THR A 138 13.52 4.30 -17.71
N GLN A 139 14.72 4.48 -18.29
CA GLN A 139 15.87 4.96 -17.53
C GLN A 139 15.74 6.48 -17.41
N LEU A 140 15.55 6.95 -16.19
CA LEU A 140 15.44 8.36 -15.87
C LEU A 140 16.84 8.88 -15.51
N GLU A 141 17.11 10.12 -15.89
CA GLU A 141 18.45 10.75 -15.87
C GLU A 141 19.23 10.57 -14.56
N THR A 142 20.56 10.69 -14.67
CA THR A 142 21.44 10.86 -13.51
C THR A 142 21.06 12.15 -12.79
N THR A 143 20.69 12.08 -11.51
CA THR A 143 20.40 13.29 -10.71
C THR A 143 21.64 14.18 -10.58
N GLU A 144 21.49 15.44 -10.14
CA GLU A 144 22.63 16.32 -9.82
C GLU A 144 23.62 15.70 -8.81
N THR A 145 23.15 14.73 -8.02
CA THR A 145 23.92 13.97 -7.03
C THR A 145 24.49 12.66 -7.57
N GLY A 146 24.36 12.38 -8.87
CA GLY A 146 24.92 11.16 -9.48
C GLY A 146 24.03 9.92 -9.38
N ASN A 147 22.80 10.00 -8.86
CA ASN A 147 21.95 8.82 -8.69
C ASN A 147 21.33 8.38 -10.01
N GLU A 148 21.34 7.08 -10.28
CA GLU A 148 20.60 6.50 -11.41
C GLU A 148 19.15 6.24 -11.00
N LEU A 149 18.23 6.76 -11.80
CA LEU A 149 16.80 6.54 -11.62
C LEU A 149 16.29 5.61 -12.72
N SER A 150 15.44 4.65 -12.35
CA SER A 150 14.73 3.85 -13.34
C SER A 150 13.28 3.70 -12.93
N GLU A 151 12.40 3.64 -13.91
CA GLU A 151 10.97 3.46 -13.69
C GLU A 151 10.45 2.34 -14.57
N THR A 152 9.69 1.44 -13.97
CA THR A 152 8.97 0.38 -14.67
C THR A 152 7.47 0.57 -14.49
N THR A 153 6.78 0.87 -15.58
CA THR A 153 5.32 0.95 -15.63
C THR A 153 4.74 -0.33 -16.21
N ARG A 154 3.72 -0.88 -15.57
CA ARG A 154 2.95 -2.02 -16.07
C ARG A 154 1.46 -1.74 -16.01
N ILE A 155 0.73 -2.16 -17.04
CA ILE A 155 -0.72 -2.07 -17.09
C ILE A 155 -1.30 -3.48 -17.08
N TYR A 156 -2.25 -3.72 -16.18
CA TYR A 156 -2.94 -4.99 -16.02
C TYR A 156 -4.44 -4.80 -16.25
N GLU A 157 -5.07 -5.88 -16.70
CA GLU A 157 -6.50 -5.93 -16.89
C GLU A 157 -7.06 -7.19 -16.23
N THR A 158 -8.07 -7.01 -15.38
CA THR A 158 -8.85 -8.09 -14.77
C THR A 158 -10.32 -7.99 -15.23
N SER A 159 -11.20 -8.86 -14.72
CA SER A 159 -12.64 -8.74 -14.92
C SER A 159 -13.20 -7.42 -14.36
N ASP A 160 -12.69 -6.97 -13.22
CA ASP A 160 -13.35 -5.94 -12.40
C ASP A 160 -12.60 -4.60 -12.41
N VAL A 161 -11.28 -4.63 -12.58
CA VAL A 161 -10.41 -3.44 -12.55
C VAL A 161 -9.40 -3.40 -13.69
N LEU A 162 -9.06 -2.19 -14.11
CA LEU A 162 -7.79 -1.88 -14.78
C LEU A 162 -6.80 -1.42 -13.71
N ALA A 163 -5.55 -1.87 -13.78
CA ALA A 163 -4.53 -1.48 -12.82
C ALA A 163 -3.29 -0.96 -13.54
N VAL A 164 -2.72 0.15 -13.05
CA VAL A 164 -1.43 0.67 -13.50
C VAL A 164 -0.49 0.63 -12.33
N THR A 165 0.63 -0.07 -12.45
CA THR A 165 1.68 -0.09 -11.43
C THR A 165 2.92 0.65 -11.93
N ASN A 166 3.54 1.43 -11.05
CA ASN A 166 4.86 2.02 -11.27
C ASN A 166 5.80 1.53 -10.18
N ILE A 167 6.99 1.09 -10.56
CA ILE A 167 8.12 0.87 -9.65
C ILE A 167 9.23 1.80 -10.06
N SER A 168 9.55 2.77 -9.21
CA SER A 168 10.69 3.67 -9.39
C SER A 168 11.83 3.20 -8.48
N GLU A 169 13.02 2.99 -9.03
CA GLU A 169 14.22 2.59 -8.31
C GLU A 169 15.26 3.71 -8.36
N ALA A 170 15.82 4.07 -7.21
CA ALA A 170 16.95 4.99 -7.11
C ALA A 170 18.20 4.22 -6.66
N ARG A 171 19.27 4.29 -7.45
CA ARG A 171 20.58 3.70 -7.13
C ARG A 171 21.60 4.80 -6.95
N MET A 172 22.32 4.76 -5.83
CA MET A 172 23.40 5.70 -5.53
C MET A 172 24.71 5.21 -6.18
N THR A 173 25.43 6.12 -6.83
CA THR A 173 26.59 5.76 -7.69
C THR A 173 27.95 6.10 -7.06
N GLU A 174 28.02 6.91 -6.00
CA GLU A 174 29.28 7.23 -5.31
C GLU A 174 29.18 7.21 -3.77
N GLY A 175 30.07 6.43 -3.13
CA GLY A 175 30.67 6.66 -1.82
C GLY A 175 29.75 6.94 -0.62
N GLU A 176 29.16 5.90 -0.03
CA GLU A 176 29.27 5.56 1.42
C GLU A 176 28.21 4.54 1.90
N LEU A 177 27.27 4.07 1.07
CA LEU A 177 26.36 2.97 1.44
C LEU A 177 26.07 2.09 0.22
N GLU A 178 26.89 1.06 -0.02
CA GLU A 178 26.72 0.08 -1.12
C GLU A 178 25.35 -0.63 -1.13
N ASP A 179 24.56 -0.54 -0.05
CA ASP A 179 23.26 -1.21 0.11
C ASP A 179 22.04 -0.27 0.17
N SER A 180 22.18 1.06 0.10
CA SER A 180 21.03 1.98 0.25
C SER A 180 20.30 2.25 -1.07
N SER A 181 19.68 1.22 -1.65
CA SER A 181 18.72 1.41 -2.76
C SER A 181 17.31 1.65 -2.21
N SER A 182 16.71 2.77 -2.61
CA SER A 182 15.32 3.08 -2.28
C SER A 182 14.42 2.83 -3.48
N GLY A 183 13.19 2.43 -3.18
CA GLY A 183 12.16 2.18 -4.16
C GLY A 183 10.87 2.91 -3.81
N VAL A 184 10.10 3.21 -4.85
CA VAL A 184 8.70 3.62 -4.73
C VAL A 184 7.88 2.66 -5.55
N PHE A 185 6.87 2.05 -4.94
CA PHE A 185 5.82 1.34 -5.66
C PHE A 185 4.54 2.16 -5.60
N GLU A 186 3.89 2.34 -6.74
CA GLU A 186 2.54 2.88 -6.84
C GLU A 186 1.68 1.90 -7.62
N ILE A 187 0.42 1.73 -7.21
CA ILE A 187 -0.63 1.14 -8.02
C ILE A 187 -1.83 2.07 -8.05
N ALA A 188 -2.34 2.36 -9.24
CA ALA A 188 -3.63 2.99 -9.46
C ALA A 188 -4.63 1.95 -9.96
N LEU A 189 -5.79 1.87 -9.32
CA LEU A 189 -6.86 0.92 -9.58
C LEU A 189 -8.10 1.66 -10.07
N TYR A 190 -8.59 1.26 -11.25
CA TYR A 190 -9.76 1.84 -11.89
C TYR A 190 -10.83 0.78 -11.98
N SER A 191 -11.95 0.97 -11.27
CA SER A 191 -13.09 0.05 -11.40
C SER A 191 -13.72 0.16 -12.79
N LYS A 192 -13.81 -0.95 -13.52
CA LYS A 192 -14.39 -0.96 -14.87
C LYS A 192 -15.87 -0.59 -14.88
N ALA A 193 -16.62 -1.04 -13.87
CA ALA A 193 -18.05 -0.76 -13.76
C ALA A 193 -18.36 0.72 -13.48
N HIS A 194 -17.38 1.50 -13.02
CA HIS A 194 -17.58 2.88 -12.58
C HIS A 194 -16.64 3.90 -13.26
N ASN A 195 -15.80 3.45 -14.20
CA ASN A 195 -14.89 4.29 -14.99
C ASN A 195 -14.99 3.94 -16.48
N GLU A 196 -16.19 4.04 -17.06
CA GLU A 196 -16.43 3.72 -18.49
C GLU A 196 -15.57 4.55 -19.46
N GLY A 197 -15.05 5.70 -19.02
CA GLY A 197 -14.15 6.56 -19.80
C GLY A 197 -12.67 6.14 -19.78
N ILE A 198 -12.29 5.15 -18.98
CA ILE A 198 -10.90 4.69 -18.83
C ILE A 198 -10.81 3.28 -19.42
N SER A 199 -10.20 3.17 -20.59
CA SER A 199 -9.94 1.88 -21.26
C SER A 199 -8.47 1.49 -21.18
N LEU A 200 -8.18 0.22 -21.46
CA LEU A 200 -6.81 -0.28 -21.58
C LEU A 200 -6.01 0.53 -22.62
N GLU A 201 -6.63 0.86 -23.75
CA GLU A 201 -6.02 1.65 -24.82
C GLU A 201 -5.72 3.08 -24.37
N ALA A 202 -6.64 3.71 -23.63
CA ALA A 202 -6.42 5.05 -23.08
C ALA A 202 -5.23 5.07 -22.11
N LEU A 203 -5.15 4.08 -21.21
CA LEU A 203 -4.02 3.94 -20.29
C LEU A 203 -2.72 3.62 -21.04
N ARG A 204 -2.76 2.74 -22.05
CA ARG A 204 -1.60 2.43 -22.89
C ARG A 204 -1.05 3.68 -23.58
N ALA A 205 -1.92 4.53 -24.11
CA ALA A 205 -1.52 5.78 -24.75
C ALA A 205 -0.89 6.79 -23.78
N SER A 206 -1.24 6.74 -22.49
CA SER A 206 -0.62 7.60 -21.46
C SER A 206 0.77 7.14 -21.00
N VAL A 207 1.10 5.85 -21.19
CA VAL A 207 2.36 5.25 -20.71
C VAL A 207 3.41 5.17 -21.81
N LEU A 208 3.00 5.02 -23.08
CA LEU A 208 3.92 4.95 -24.19
C LEU A 208 4.24 6.35 -24.75
N PRO A 209 5.50 6.62 -25.13
CA PRO A 209 5.85 7.89 -25.76
C PRO A 209 5.04 8.11 -27.03
N ALA A 210 4.59 9.36 -27.25
CA ALA A 210 3.84 9.76 -28.44
C ALA A 210 4.65 9.46 -29.71
N GLY A 211 4.33 8.35 -30.38
CA GLY A 211 5.08 7.83 -31.55
C GLY A 211 5.30 6.31 -31.55
N ALA A 212 4.91 5.59 -30.49
CA ALA A 212 5.00 4.14 -30.41
C ALA A 212 3.78 3.36 -30.97
N LEU A 213 2.82 4.04 -31.61
CA LEU A 213 1.60 3.48 -32.21
C LEU A 213 1.54 3.75 -33.72
#